data_AF-Q941G1-F1
#
_entry.id   AF-Q941G1-F1
#
_cell.length_a   1.000
_cell.length_b   1.000
_cell.length_c   1.000
_cell.angle_alpha   90.00
_cell.angle_beta   90.00
_cell.angle_gamma   90.00
#
_symmetry.space_group_name_H-M   'P 1'
#
loop_
_entity.id
_entity.type
_entity.pdbx_description
1 polymer ?
#
loop_
_entity_poly.entity_id
_entity_poly.type
_entity_poly.pdbx_seq_one_letter_code
_entity_poly.pdbx_strand_id
1 'polypeptide(L)'
;EEVGIPQPSNGSKLVVTTRMLDVCRYLECREVKMPTLAEQDAWSLFLEKVSGDVFKNESLLPIAKSIVAQCAGLPLAIVTVASSMKGIRNVHEWRNALNELSGRVKGVTGLDETVLQQLQFSYDHLKDEIVKHCFLCCA
;
A
#
# COMPACT_ATOMS: atom_id res chain seq x y z
N GLU A 1 32.65 1.36 -18.27
CA GLU A 1 31.65 2.45 -18.32
C GLU A 1 31.51 3.02 -16.93
N GLU A 2 31.87 4.29 -16.75
CA GLU A 2 31.62 4.98 -15.48
C GLU A 2 30.23 5.58 -15.55
N VAL A 3 29.26 4.95 -14.86
CA VAL A 3 27.90 5.48 -14.76
C VAL A 3 27.91 6.59 -13.70
N GLY A 4 28.34 7.78 -14.10
CA GLY A 4 28.36 8.98 -13.27
C GLY A 4 27.12 9.86 -13.46
N ILE A 5 26.83 10.73 -12.49
CA ILE A 5 25.83 11.79 -12.66
C ILE A 5 26.32 12.70 -13.80
N PRO A 6 25.56 12.87 -14.89
CA PRO A 6 26.00 13.69 -16.02
C PRO A 6 26.23 15.12 -15.58
N GLN A 7 27.27 15.77 -16.12
CA GLN A 7 27.51 17.18 -15.85
C GLN A 7 26.27 18.00 -16.26
N PRO A 8 25.85 19.00 -15.45
CA PRO A 8 24.67 19.78 -15.75
C PRO A 8 24.83 20.49 -17.10
N SER A 9 24.14 20.01 -18.13
CA SER A 9 23.93 20.71 -19.39
C SER A 9 22.77 21.70 -19.23
N ASN A 10 22.78 22.80 -19.99
CA ASN A 10 21.79 23.88 -19.83
C ASN A 10 20.35 23.36 -19.89
N GLY A 11 19.71 23.24 -18.72
CA GLY A 11 18.31 22.82 -18.54
C GLY A 11 18.07 21.45 -17.88
N SER A 12 19.11 20.64 -17.66
CA SER A 12 18.96 19.33 -17.00
C SER A 12 18.57 19.44 -15.52
N LYS A 13 17.69 18.55 -15.04
CA LYS A 13 17.23 18.49 -13.64
C LYS A 13 17.46 17.09 -13.06
N LEU A 14 17.92 17.03 -11.82
CA LEU A 14 18.03 15.79 -11.04
C LEU A 14 16.86 15.67 -10.08
N VAL A 15 16.26 14.48 -10.00
CA VAL A 15 15.24 14.14 -9.00
C VAL A 15 15.78 13.02 -8.14
N VAL A 16 15.85 13.26 -6.83
CA VAL A 16 16.29 12.27 -5.85
C VAL A 16 15.08 11.88 -4.99
N THR A 17 14.89 10.58 -4.80
CA THR A 17 13.89 10.04 -3.87
C THR A 17 14.61 9.41 -2.68
N THR A 18 14.19 9.76 -1.47
CA THR A 18 14.77 9.23 -0.23
C THR A 18 13.72 9.22 0.87
N ARG A 19 13.87 8.30 1.82
CA ARG A 19 13.05 8.25 3.05
C ARG A 19 13.65 9.12 4.16
N MET A 20 14.90 9.54 4.01
CA MET A 20 15.64 10.30 5.02
C MET A 20 15.71 11.76 4.60
N LEU A 21 15.01 12.63 5.34
CA LEU A 21 15.00 14.06 5.07
C LEU A 21 16.40 14.67 5.13
N ASP A 22 17.27 14.16 6.00
CA ASP A 22 18.64 14.66 6.14
C ASP A 22 19.49 14.42 4.89
N VAL A 23 19.16 13.41 4.07
CA VAL A 23 19.80 13.22 2.76
C VAL A 23 19.40 14.34 1.79
N CYS A 24 18.12 14.75 1.76
CA CYS A 24 17.68 15.89 0.95
C CYS A 24 18.38 17.19 1.37
N ARG A 25 18.52 17.41 2.68
CA ARG A 25 19.19 18.58 3.25
C ARG A 25 20.69 18.60 2.95
N TYR A 26 21.34 17.45 3.10
CA TYR A 26 22.76 17.27 2.79
C TYR A 26 23.05 17.57 1.31
N LEU A 27 22.15 17.17 0.41
CA LEU A 27 22.25 17.45 -1.03
C LEU A 27 21.72 18.83 -1.43
N GLU A 28 21.30 19.66 -0.47
CA GLU A 28 20.71 20.99 -0.69
C GLU A 28 19.57 20.99 -1.73
N CYS A 29 18.82 19.89 -1.80
CA CYS A 29 17.73 19.72 -2.76
C CYS A 29 16.48 20.49 -2.33
N ARG A 30 15.68 20.93 -3.31
CA ARG A 30 14.32 21.40 -3.02
C ARG A 30 13.50 20.24 -2.46
N GLU A 31 13.07 20.38 -1.21
CA GLU A 31 12.26 19.37 -0.54
C GLU A 31 10.84 19.32 -1.11
N VAL A 32 10.39 18.10 -1.44
CA VAL A 32 9.00 17.80 -1.78
C VAL A 32 8.57 16.62 -0.93
N LYS A 33 7.79 16.88 0.12
CA LYS A 33 7.25 15.83 0.98
C LYS A 33 6.08 15.15 0.26
N MET A 34 6.18 13.84 0.04
CA MET A 34 5.09 13.06 -0.55
C MET A 34 4.00 12.81 0.51
N PRO A 35 2.78 13.33 0.35
CA PRO A 35 1.67 13.04 1.26
C PRO A 35 1.09 11.64 0.99
N THR A 36 0.33 11.12 1.96
CA THR A 36 -0.58 10.00 1.71
C THR A 36 -1.76 10.46 0.84
N LEU A 37 -2.46 9.50 0.24
CA LEU A 37 -3.65 9.78 -0.56
C LEU A 37 -4.77 10.34 0.31
N ALA A 38 -5.55 11.25 -0.27
CA ALA A 38 -6.83 11.66 0.29
C ALA A 38 -7.81 10.48 0.28
N GLU A 39 -8.82 10.51 1.15
CA GLU A 39 -9.80 9.42 1.29
C GLU A 39 -10.48 9.06 -0.04
N GLN A 40 -10.84 10.06 -0.85
CA GLN A 40 -11.47 9.88 -2.15
C GLN A 40 -10.54 9.16 -3.15
N ASP A 41 -9.26 9.52 -3.18
CA ASP A 41 -8.27 8.92 -4.07
C ASP A 41 -7.90 7.51 -3.61
N ALA A 42 -7.79 7.31 -2.29
CA ALA A 42 -7.57 6.01 -1.69
C ALA A 42 -8.72 5.04 -1.99
N TRP A 43 -9.97 5.52 -1.88
CA TRP A 43 -11.15 4.76 -2.23
C TRP A 43 -11.18 4.42 -3.73
N SER A 44 -10.87 5.39 -4.58
CA SER A 44 -10.83 5.20 -6.04
C SER A 44 -9.77 4.16 -6.45
N LEU A 45 -8.57 4.24 -5.86
CA LEU A 45 -7.50 3.26 -6.06
C LEU A 45 -7.91 1.86 -5.58
N PHE A 46 -8.57 1.77 -4.43
CA PHE A 46 -9.06 0.49 -3.91
C PHE A 46 -10.07 -0.16 -4.87
N LEU A 47 -11.04 0.62 -5.37
CA LEU A 47 -12.04 0.16 -6.33
C LEU A 47 -11.41 -0.34 -7.62
N GLU A 48 -10.42 0.40 -8.15
CA GLU A 48 -9.66 0.00 -9.34
C GLU A 48 -9.03 -1.39 -9.15
N LYS A 49 -8.41 -1.64 -7.99
CA LYS A 49 -7.66 -2.88 -7.73
C LYS A 49 -8.54 -4.07 -7.37
N VAL A 50 -9.60 -3.88 -6.59
CA VAL A 50 -10.56 -4.96 -6.27
C VAL A 50 -11.23 -5.48 -7.54
N SER A 51 -11.40 -4.64 -8.58
CA SER A 51 -11.81 -5.00 -9.95
C SER A 51 -12.94 -6.04 -10.00
N GLY A 52 -14.18 -5.57 -10.15
CA GLY A 52 -15.33 -6.43 -10.42
C GLY A 52 -16.62 -5.93 -9.78
N ASP A 53 -17.71 -6.65 -10.04
CA ASP A 53 -19.07 -6.38 -9.56
C ASP A 53 -19.28 -6.70 -8.06
N VAL A 54 -18.21 -6.61 -7.27
CA VAL A 54 -18.19 -6.98 -5.84
C VAL A 54 -19.23 -6.18 -5.06
N PHE A 55 -19.46 -4.92 -5.43
CA PHE A 55 -20.41 -4.03 -4.77
C PHE A 55 -21.85 -4.12 -5.26
N LYS A 56 -22.21 -5.14 -6.06
CA LYS A 56 -23.64 -5.49 -6.26
C LYS A 56 -24.34 -5.80 -4.95
N ASN A 57 -23.60 -6.28 -3.96
CA ASN A 57 -24.08 -6.42 -2.60
C ASN A 57 -23.79 -5.13 -1.82
N GLU A 58 -24.82 -4.32 -1.61
CA GLU A 58 -24.72 -3.04 -0.89
C GLU A 58 -24.20 -3.22 0.55
N SER A 59 -24.38 -4.39 1.16
CA SER A 59 -23.87 -4.67 2.51
C SER A 59 -22.34 -4.72 2.61
N LEU A 60 -21.63 -4.88 1.49
CA LEU A 60 -20.16 -4.88 1.44
C LEU A 60 -19.56 -3.48 1.47
N LEU A 61 -20.29 -2.46 1.00
CA LEU A 61 -19.77 -1.12 0.84
C LEU A 61 -19.27 -0.49 2.17
N PRO A 62 -20.01 -0.58 3.30
CA PRO A 62 -19.53 -0.05 4.57
C PRO A 62 -18.28 -0.77 5.10
N ILE A 63 -18.20 -2.09 4.89
CA ILE A 63 -17.07 -2.91 5.31
C ILE A 63 -15.83 -2.56 4.50
N ALA A 64 -15.97 -2.44 3.18
CA ALA A 64 -14.89 -2.06 2.29
C ALA A 64 -14.33 -0.66 2.60
N LYS A 65 -15.20 0.33 2.85
CA LYS A 65 -14.75 1.66 3.28
C LYS A 65 -13.95 1.60 4.59
N SER A 66 -14.40 0.78 5.54
CA SER A 66 -13.69 0.58 6.81
C SER A 66 -12.32 -0.06 6.60
N ILE A 67 -12.19 -1.02 5.67
CA ILE A 67 -10.92 -1.63 5.28
C ILE A 67 -9.98 -0.59 4.64
N VAL A 68 -10.48 0.24 3.73
CA VAL A 68 -9.67 1.30 3.09
C VAL A 68 -9.17 2.30 4.13
N ALA A 69 -9.98 2.63 5.14
CA ALA A 69 -9.55 3.47 6.24
C ALA A 69 -8.37 2.86 7.03
N GLN A 70 -8.32 1.53 7.20
CA GLN A 70 -7.18 0.85 7.83
C GLN A 70 -5.87 0.97 7.02
N CYS A 71 -5.95 1.30 5.74
CA CYS A 71 -4.78 1.49 4.88
C CYS A 71 -4.14 2.89 5.04
N ALA A 72 -4.73 3.79 5.83
CA ALA A 72 -4.20 5.11 6.16
C ALA A 72 -3.75 5.96 4.94
N GLY A 73 -4.40 5.80 3.79
CA GLY A 73 -4.07 6.52 2.56
C GLY A 73 -2.75 6.09 1.90
N LEU A 74 -2.14 4.98 2.32
CA LEU A 74 -0.87 4.52 1.77
C LEU A 74 -1.10 3.71 0.48
N PRO A 75 -0.60 4.16 -0.69
CA PRO A 75 -0.87 3.50 -1.96
C PRO A 75 -0.52 2.01 -1.96
N LEU A 76 0.64 1.64 -1.39
CA LEU A 76 1.08 0.25 -1.32
C LEU A 76 0.12 -0.60 -0.49
N ALA A 77 -0.24 -0.15 0.72
CA ALA A 77 -1.19 -0.86 1.58
C ALA A 77 -2.56 -1.05 0.90
N ILE A 78 -3.07 -0.01 0.25
CA ILE A 78 -4.35 -0.04 -0.47
C ILE A 78 -4.30 -1.10 -1.58
N VAL A 79 -3.28 -1.06 -2.44
CA VAL A 79 -3.14 -2.00 -3.57
C VAL A 79 -3.00 -3.43 -3.06
N THR A 80 -2.17 -3.64 -2.03
CA THR A 80 -1.95 -4.94 -1.41
C THR A 80 -3.25 -5.52 -0.86
N VAL A 81 -3.96 -4.80 0.02
CA VAL A 81 -5.22 -5.27 0.62
C VAL A 81 -6.29 -5.48 -0.43
N ALA A 82 -6.46 -4.53 -1.36
CA ALA A 82 -7.44 -4.66 -2.43
C ALA A 82 -7.20 -5.90 -3.29
N SER A 83 -5.94 -6.22 -3.57
CA SER A 83 -5.55 -7.41 -4.34
C SER A 83 -5.87 -8.70 -3.59
N SER A 84 -5.66 -8.74 -2.27
CA SER A 84 -6.03 -9.90 -1.44
C SER A 84 -7.55 -10.11 -1.37
N MET A 85 -8.33 -9.03 -1.47
CA MET A 85 -9.80 -9.09 -1.44
C MET A 85 -10.44 -9.38 -2.80
N LYS A 86 -9.66 -9.40 -3.88
CA LYS A 86 -10.15 -9.54 -5.25
C LYS A 86 -10.91 -10.86 -5.44
N GLY A 87 -12.13 -10.76 -5.98
CA GLY A 87 -12.99 -11.91 -6.26
C GLY A 87 -13.76 -12.46 -5.05
N ILE A 88 -13.52 -11.98 -3.83
CA ILE A 88 -14.25 -12.38 -2.63
C ILE A 88 -15.62 -11.70 -2.61
N ARG A 89 -16.70 -12.48 -2.59
CA ARG A 89 -18.10 -11.98 -2.54
C ARG A 89 -18.78 -12.21 -1.19
N ASN A 90 -18.21 -13.05 -0.35
CA ASN A 90 -18.80 -13.45 0.92
C ASN A 90 -18.62 -12.35 1.97
N VAL A 91 -19.71 -11.79 2.48
CA VAL A 91 -19.72 -10.72 3.49
C VAL A 91 -18.98 -11.13 4.77
N HIS A 92 -19.03 -12.41 5.14
CA HIS A 92 -18.33 -12.89 6.34
C HIS A 92 -16.82 -12.85 6.18
N GLU A 93 -16.30 -13.17 4.99
CA GLU A 93 -14.86 -13.08 4.69
C GLU A 93 -14.38 -11.63 4.73
N TRP A 94 -15.17 -10.68 4.20
CA TRP A 94 -14.89 -9.24 4.32
C TRP A 94 -14.86 -8.76 5.76
N ARG A 95 -15.79 -9.23 6.59
CA ARG A 95 -15.83 -8.86 8.02
C ARG A 95 -14.66 -9.47 8.80
N ASN A 96 -14.26 -10.70 8.47
CA ASN A 96 -13.07 -11.33 9.05
C ASN A 96 -11.79 -10.56 8.68
N ALA A 97 -11.63 -10.22 7.39
CA ALA A 97 -10.52 -9.39 6.94
C ALA A 97 -10.44 -8.06 7.69
N LEU A 98 -11.57 -7.36 7.86
CA LEU A 98 -11.60 -6.12 8.65
C LEU A 98 -11.16 -6.34 10.11
N ASN A 99 -11.59 -7.43 10.74
CA ASN A 99 -11.21 -7.75 12.12
C ASN A 99 -9.70 -8.02 12.24
N GLU A 100 -9.13 -8.79 11.30
CA GLU A 100 -7.70 -9.08 11.27
C GLU A 100 -6.87 -7.81 11.09
N LEU A 101 -7.24 -6.95 10.14
CA LEU A 101 -6.58 -5.67 9.90
C LEU A 101 -6.66 -4.75 11.12
N SER A 102 -7.84 -4.68 11.74
CA SER A 102 -8.06 -3.86 12.94
C SER A 102 -7.26 -4.37 14.15
N GLY A 103 -7.02 -5.68 14.24
CA GLY A 103 -6.20 -6.28 15.30
C GLY A 103 -4.71 -5.95 15.13
N ARG A 104 -4.22 -5.95 13.89
CA ARG A 104 -2.81 -5.69 13.55
C ARG A 104 -2.40 -4.23 13.72
N VAL A 105 -3.29 -3.28 13.43
CA VAL A 105 -3.00 -1.84 13.54
C VAL A 105 -2.91 -1.36 14.99
N LYS A 106 -3.60 -2.01 15.94
CA LYS A 106 -3.68 -1.56 17.36
C LYS A 106 -2.37 -1.65 18.15
N GLY A 107 -1.36 -2.36 17.65
CA GLY A 107 -0.09 -2.59 18.35
C GLY A 107 1.12 -1.84 17.77
N VAL A 108 0.91 -0.96 16.78
CA VAL A 108 1.97 -0.44 15.92
C VAL A 108 2.28 1.03 16.19
N THR A 109 3.58 1.37 16.24
CA THR A 109 4.08 2.73 16.30
C THR A 109 4.90 3.06 15.06
N GLY A 110 4.26 3.60 14.02
CA GLY A 110 4.95 4.11 12.84
C GLY A 110 4.35 3.65 11.50
N LEU A 111 4.61 4.43 10.46
CA LEU A 111 4.14 4.18 9.10
C LEU A 111 4.70 2.87 8.53
N ASP A 112 5.97 2.57 8.80
CA ASP A 112 6.66 1.39 8.25
C ASP A 112 6.09 0.08 8.80
N GLU A 113 5.85 0.03 10.11
CA GLU A 113 5.19 -1.09 10.76
C GLU A 113 3.74 -1.26 10.28
N THR A 114 3.05 -0.15 9.98
CA THR A 114 1.67 -0.21 9.45
C THR A 114 1.67 -0.87 8.07
N VAL A 115 2.60 -0.49 7.19
CA VAL A 115 2.75 -1.13 5.88
C VAL A 115 3.12 -2.61 6.03
N LEU A 116 4.04 -2.95 6.94
CA LEU A 116 4.47 -4.33 7.15
C LEU A 116 3.30 -5.23 7.57
N GLN A 117 2.42 -4.75 8.45
CA GLN A 117 1.22 -5.50 8.85
C GLN A 117 0.25 -5.73 7.69
N GLN A 118 0.10 -4.75 6.78
CA GLN A 118 -0.73 -4.88 5.58
C GLN A 118 -0.12 -5.85 4.56
N LEU A 119 1.21 -5.84 4.42
CA LEU A 119 1.94 -6.82 3.61
C LEU A 119 1.79 -8.23 4.18
N GLN A 120 1.90 -8.39 5.50
CA GLN A 120 1.71 -9.67 6.18
C GLN A 120 0.28 -10.19 5.97
N PHE A 121 -0.74 -9.33 6.09
CA PHE A 121 -2.12 -9.70 5.79
C PHE A 121 -2.27 -10.28 4.38
N SER A 122 -1.64 -9.66 3.37
CA SER A 122 -1.69 -10.20 2.01
C SER A 122 -0.91 -11.51 1.85
N TYR A 123 0.22 -11.66 2.54
CA TYR A 123 0.99 -12.88 2.54
C TYR A 123 0.19 -14.06 3.13
N ASP A 124 -0.47 -13.83 4.26
CA ASP A 124 -1.28 -14.83 4.96
C ASP A 124 -2.49 -15.29 4.10
N HIS A 125 -3.00 -14.41 3.23
CA HIS A 125 -4.10 -14.68 2.29
C HIS A 125 -3.67 -15.33 0.96
N LEU A 126 -2.38 -15.59 0.74
CA LEU A 126 -1.95 -16.40 -0.40
C LEU A 126 -2.45 -17.84 -0.21
N LYS A 127 -3.16 -18.38 -1.21
CA LYS A 127 -3.75 -19.73 -1.12
C LYS A 127 -2.77 -20.86 -1.40
N ASP A 128 -1.68 -20.54 -2.12
CA ASP A 128 -0.72 -21.52 -2.60
C ASP A 128 0.59 -21.39 -1.82
N GLU A 129 0.98 -22.48 -1.15
CA GLU A 129 2.21 -22.55 -0.35
C GLU A 129 3.47 -22.42 -1.22
N ILE A 130 3.44 -22.84 -2.49
CA ILE A 130 4.54 -22.61 -3.42
C ILE A 130 4.68 -21.12 -3.68
N VAL A 131 3.56 -20.41 -3.89
CA VAL A 131 3.58 -18.95 -4.12
C VAL A 131 4.08 -18.22 -2.86
N LYS A 132 3.66 -18.64 -1.66
CA LYS A 132 4.23 -18.13 -0.40
C LYS A 132 5.72 -18.34 -0.32
N HIS A 133 6.21 -19.54 -0.68
CA HIS A 133 7.63 -19.83 -0.62
C HIS A 133 8.41 -19.03 -1.65
N CYS A 134 7.89 -18.88 -2.88
CA CYS A 134 8.47 -18.02 -3.90
C CYS A 134 8.59 -16.56 -3.45
N PHE A 135 7.57 -16.03 -2.77
CA PHE A 135 7.63 -14.68 -2.22
C PHE A 135 8.79 -14.55 -1.22
N LEU A 136 8.94 -15.50 -0.30
CA LEU A 136 10.03 -15.50 0.68
C LEU A 136 11.43 -15.66 0.06
N CYS A 137 11.55 -16.37 -1.06
CA CYS A 137 12.83 -16.49 -1.76
C CYS A 137 13.33 -15.17 -2.36
N CYS A 138 12.42 -14.22 -2.61
CA CYS A 138 12.72 -12.91 -3.19
C CYS A 138 12.80 -11.77 -2.15
N ALA A 139 12.55 -12.09 -0.88
CA ALA A 139 12.48 -11.14 0.23
C ALA A 139 13.84 -10.87 0.89
#